data_AF-A0A5C6KNZ1-F1
#
_entry.id   AF-A0A5C6KNZ1-F1
#
_cell.length_a   1.000
_cell.length_b   1.000
_cell.length_c   1.000
_cell.angle_alpha   90.00
_cell.angle_beta   90.00
_cell.angle_gamma   90.00
#
_symmetry.space_group_name_H-M   'P 1'
#
loop_
_entity.id
_entity.type
_entity.pdbx_description
1 polymer ?
#
loop_
_entity_poly.entity_id
_entity_poly.type
_entity_poly.pdbx_seq_one_letter_code
_entity_poly.pdbx_strand_id
1 'polypeptide(L)'
;MRKDIILSGVGGQGILTIATIIGEAATAEGINLKQAEVHGMSQRGGDVQSNLRLSDETIYSDLIAQGEADLIISMEPMEALRYLPYLQEEGWVITSANPFKNIPDYPEEVDLMRALESLPHVVKLEIEDMAKENSMPKCANVILLGMAAKYIEIVSPEQLRESIGRVFAAKGEKIVEMNQKAFDIGLNAVKNW
;
A
#
# COMPACT_ATOMS: atom_id res chain seq x y z
N MET A 1 -13.66 -3.11 -15.69
CA MET A 1 -13.12 -2.48 -14.46
C MET A 1 -11.61 -2.50 -14.50
N ARG A 2 -10.99 -1.36 -14.19
CA ARG A 2 -9.54 -1.19 -14.09
C ARG A 2 -9.23 -0.53 -12.75
N LYS A 3 -8.10 -0.90 -12.15
CA LYS A 3 -7.54 -0.20 -10.99
C LYS A 3 -6.02 -0.10 -11.16
N ASP A 4 -5.52 1.12 -11.26
CA ASP A 4 -4.11 1.46 -11.39
C ASP A 4 -3.59 2.01 -10.05
N ILE A 5 -2.65 1.30 -9.43
CA ILE A 5 -2.17 1.56 -8.07
C ILE A 5 -0.67 1.82 -8.10
N ILE A 6 -0.24 2.93 -7.48
CA ILE A 6 1.16 3.16 -7.15
C ILE A 6 1.41 2.68 -5.73
N LEU A 7 2.32 1.72 -5.59
CA LEU A 7 2.83 1.29 -4.29
C LEU A 7 4.18 1.97 -4.06
N SER A 8 4.39 2.58 -2.90
CA SER A 8 5.63 3.32 -2.61
C SER A 8 6.08 3.23 -1.16
N GLY A 9 7.35 3.58 -0.93
CA GLY A 9 7.98 3.64 0.38
C GLY A 9 9.47 3.34 0.30
N VAL A 10 10.05 2.88 1.40
CA VAL A 10 11.48 2.60 1.54
C VAL A 10 11.73 1.10 1.60
N GLY A 11 12.85 0.67 0.99
CA GLY A 11 13.28 -0.73 0.96
C GLY A 11 13.34 -1.36 2.36
N GLY A 12 12.54 -2.42 2.56
CA GLY A 12 12.40 -3.13 3.83
C GLY A 12 11.03 -2.98 4.51
N GLN A 13 10.18 -2.05 4.08
CA GLN A 13 8.87 -1.80 4.69
C GLN A 13 7.76 -2.77 4.21
N GLY A 14 8.05 -3.70 3.29
CA GLY A 14 7.08 -4.72 2.89
C GLY A 14 6.07 -4.31 1.81
N ILE A 15 6.45 -3.35 0.96
CA ILE A 15 5.67 -2.89 -0.22
C ILE A 15 5.38 -4.06 -1.18
N LEU A 16 6.39 -4.89 -1.46
CA LEU A 16 6.22 -6.06 -2.32
C LEU A 16 5.26 -7.11 -1.73
N THR A 17 5.21 -7.20 -0.40
CA THR A 17 4.23 -8.06 0.28
C THR A 17 2.81 -7.55 0.02
N ILE A 18 2.59 -6.23 0.05
CA ILE A 18 1.29 -5.63 -0.31
C ILE A 18 0.95 -5.97 -1.76
N ALA A 19 1.87 -5.75 -2.70
CA ALA A 19 1.69 -6.08 -4.11
C ALA A 19 1.34 -7.57 -4.32
N THR A 20 2.03 -8.45 -3.60
CA THR A 20 1.82 -9.90 -3.67
C THR A 20 0.44 -10.30 -3.16
N ILE A 21 -0.03 -9.73 -2.05
CA ILE A 21 -1.38 -10.01 -1.53
C ILE A 21 -2.45 -9.52 -2.52
N ILE A 22 -2.31 -8.30 -3.05
CA ILE A 22 -3.30 -7.78 -4.01
C ILE A 22 -3.28 -8.62 -5.31
N GLY A 23 -2.10 -8.94 -5.82
CA GLY A 23 -1.95 -9.73 -7.03
C GLY A 23 -2.45 -11.17 -6.89
N GLU A 24 -2.21 -11.79 -5.73
CA GLU A 24 -2.73 -13.12 -5.43
C GLU A 24 -4.27 -13.10 -5.33
N ALA A 25 -4.86 -12.11 -4.64
CA ALA A 25 -6.31 -11.93 -4.61
C ALA A 25 -6.89 -11.73 -6.02
N ALA A 26 -6.27 -10.88 -6.84
CA ALA A 26 -6.73 -10.59 -8.19
C ALA A 26 -6.66 -11.83 -9.11
N THR A 27 -5.53 -12.53 -9.10
CA THR A 27 -5.33 -13.72 -9.94
C THR A 27 -6.23 -14.88 -9.55
N ALA A 28 -6.57 -15.03 -8.26
CA ALA A 28 -7.56 -16.00 -7.79
C ALA A 28 -8.97 -15.74 -8.37
N GLU A 29 -9.28 -14.49 -8.69
CA GLU A 29 -10.56 -14.05 -9.28
C GLU A 29 -10.52 -13.95 -10.82
N GLY A 30 -9.43 -14.39 -11.45
CA GLY A 30 -9.26 -14.29 -12.91
C GLY A 30 -9.07 -12.85 -13.41
N ILE A 31 -8.73 -11.90 -12.54
CA ILE A 31 -8.42 -10.51 -12.90
C ILE A 31 -7.00 -10.46 -13.46
N ASN A 32 -6.84 -9.76 -14.59
CA ASN A 32 -5.53 -9.56 -15.19
C ASN A 32 -4.68 -8.63 -14.33
N LEU A 33 -3.40 -8.96 -14.23
CA LEU A 33 -2.41 -8.25 -13.43
C LEU A 33 -1.18 -7.93 -14.29
N LYS A 34 -0.71 -6.69 -14.23
CA LYS A 34 0.66 -6.32 -14.63
C LYS A 34 1.32 -5.51 -13.54
N GLN A 35 2.61 -5.74 -13.35
CA GLN A 35 3.40 -5.08 -12.35
C GLN A 35 4.75 -4.67 -12.93
N ALA A 36 5.15 -3.42 -12.71
CA ALA A 36 6.48 -2.91 -13.01
C ALA A 36 7.09 -2.31 -11.74
N GLU A 37 8.18 -2.90 -11.27
CA GLU A 37 8.87 -2.51 -10.04
C GLU A 37 10.13 -1.72 -10.36
N VAL A 38 10.31 -0.59 -9.69
CA VAL A 38 11.53 0.20 -9.71
C VAL A 38 12.13 0.15 -8.31
N HIS A 39 13.34 -0.41 -8.23
CA HIS A 39 14.15 -0.37 -7.02
C HIS A 39 15.29 0.61 -7.23
N GLY A 40 15.46 1.55 -6.30
CA GLY A 40 16.69 2.33 -6.25
C GLY A 40 17.93 1.43 -6.18
N MET A 41 19.08 1.94 -6.61
CA MET A 41 20.35 1.19 -6.59
C MET A 41 20.74 0.66 -5.19
N SER A 42 20.12 1.21 -4.13
CA SER A 42 20.25 0.71 -2.76
C SER A 42 19.11 -0.25 -2.41
N GLN A 43 19.43 -1.54 -2.25
CA GLN A 43 18.46 -2.57 -1.85
C GLN A 43 17.87 -2.38 -0.44
N ARG A 44 18.44 -1.49 0.39
CA ARG A 44 17.92 -1.12 1.72
C ARG A 44 18.06 0.38 1.94
N GLY A 45 17.01 1.03 2.42
CA GLY A 45 17.00 2.48 2.62
C GLY A 45 16.93 3.30 1.32
N GLY A 46 16.87 2.66 0.15
CA GLY A 46 16.51 3.34 -1.09
C GLY A 46 14.98 3.46 -1.22
N ASP A 47 14.55 4.38 -2.07
CA ASP A 47 13.17 4.45 -2.51
C ASP A 47 12.79 3.21 -3.33
N VAL A 48 11.56 2.77 -3.14
CA VAL A 48 10.97 1.63 -3.83
C VAL A 48 9.60 2.04 -4.32
N GLN A 49 9.35 1.78 -5.60
CA GLN A 49 8.06 2.03 -6.22
C GLN A 49 7.64 0.84 -7.08
N SER A 50 6.35 0.57 -7.10
CA SER A 50 5.75 -0.40 -8.01
C SER A 50 4.50 0.18 -8.65
N ASN A 51 4.43 0.08 -9.97
CA ASN A 51 3.19 0.22 -10.72
C ASN A 51 2.46 -1.11 -10.62
N LEU A 52 1.22 -1.11 -10.13
CA LEU A 52 0.38 -2.28 -10.03
C LEU A 52 -0.93 -2.01 -10.77
N ARG A 53 -1.15 -2.74 -11.85
CA ARG A 53 -2.32 -2.56 -12.72
C ARG A 53 -3.19 -3.80 -12.68
N LEU A 54 -4.47 -3.60 -12.41
CA LEU A 54 -5.48 -4.65 -12.31
C LEU A 54 -6.60 -4.36 -13.30
N SER A 55 -7.06 -5.36 -14.04
CA SER A 55 -8.18 -5.18 -14.97
C SER A 55 -8.90 -6.48 -15.30
N ASP A 56 -10.22 -6.43 -15.48
CA ASP A 56 -10.98 -7.51 -16.11
C ASP A 56 -10.69 -7.64 -17.63
N GLU A 57 -10.04 -6.64 -18.22
CA GLU A 57 -9.60 -6.63 -19.62
C GLU A 57 -8.08 -6.83 -19.74
N THR A 58 -7.61 -7.05 -20.97
CA THR A 58 -6.18 -7.22 -21.26
C THR A 58 -5.40 -5.94 -20.97
N ILE A 59 -4.34 -6.06 -20.18
CA ILE A 59 -3.43 -4.95 -19.88
C ILE A 59 -2.25 -4.96 -20.87
N TYR A 60 -2.13 -3.90 -21.68
CA TYR A 60 -1.08 -3.84 -22.70
C TYR A 60 0.28 -3.33 -22.17
N SER A 61 0.28 -2.43 -21.19
CA SER A 61 1.50 -1.87 -20.57
C SER A 61 1.45 -2.01 -19.05
N ASP A 62 2.59 -2.29 -18.45
CA ASP A 62 2.82 -2.40 -17.00
C ASP A 62 3.07 -1.05 -16.30
N LEU A 63 3.37 0.01 -17.05
CA LEU A 63 3.57 1.36 -16.51
C LEU A 63 2.25 2.12 -16.41
N ILE A 64 2.12 2.89 -15.33
CA ILE A 64 1.04 3.86 -15.13
C ILE A 64 1.55 5.23 -15.59
N ALA A 65 0.76 5.95 -16.38
CA ALA A 65 1.12 7.30 -16.81
C ALA A 65 0.83 8.33 -15.71
N GLN A 66 1.43 9.52 -15.83
CA GLN A 66 1.12 10.62 -14.92
C GLN A 66 -0.36 11.01 -15.03
N GLY A 67 -1.00 11.29 -13.88
CA GLY A 67 -2.42 11.61 -13.79
C GLY A 67 -3.38 10.45 -14.01
N GLU A 68 -2.92 9.18 -14.05
CA GLU A 68 -3.77 8.00 -14.33
C GLU A 68 -3.89 7.03 -13.15
N ALA A 69 -3.13 7.20 -12.07
CA ALA A 69 -3.21 6.31 -10.91
C ALA A 69 -4.46 6.62 -10.08
N ASP A 70 -5.27 5.60 -9.83
CA ASP A 70 -6.47 5.67 -8.99
C ASP A 70 -6.13 5.75 -7.50
N LEU A 71 -4.99 5.16 -7.11
CA LEU A 71 -4.62 4.96 -5.72
C LEU A 71 -3.11 5.03 -5.54
N ILE A 72 -2.67 5.77 -4.54
CA ILE A 72 -1.31 5.66 -3.98
C ILE A 72 -1.42 4.97 -2.63
N ILE A 73 -0.76 3.82 -2.47
CA ILE A 73 -0.57 3.16 -1.17
C ILE A 73 0.90 3.31 -0.78
N SER A 74 1.17 4.00 0.31
CA SER A 74 2.55 4.35 0.68
C SER A 74 2.90 4.03 2.13
N MET A 75 3.98 3.28 2.32
CA MET A 75 4.55 2.99 3.63
C MET A 75 5.30 4.19 4.25
N GLU A 76 5.43 5.31 3.52
CA GLU A 76 6.28 6.41 3.92
C GLU A 76 5.69 7.74 3.41
N PRO A 77 5.43 8.74 4.28
CA PRO A 77 4.70 9.95 3.90
C PRO A 77 5.40 10.83 2.85
N MET A 78 6.73 10.95 2.85
CA MET A 78 7.46 11.67 1.81
C MET A 78 7.38 10.93 0.47
N GLU A 79 7.45 9.59 0.47
CA GLU A 79 7.27 8.81 -0.76
C GLU A 79 5.85 8.92 -1.31
N ALA A 80 4.82 8.99 -0.46
CA ALA A 80 3.45 9.27 -0.90
C ALA A 80 3.38 10.58 -1.69
N LEU A 81 3.99 11.65 -1.16
CA LEU A 81 4.04 12.97 -1.81
C LEU A 81 4.86 12.96 -3.11
N ARG A 82 5.97 12.21 -3.14
CA ARG A 82 6.83 12.10 -4.34
C ARG A 82 6.05 11.60 -5.55
N TYR A 83 5.12 10.67 -5.35
CA TYR A 83 4.36 10.04 -6.43
C TYR A 83 3.01 10.70 -6.74
N LEU A 84 2.67 11.84 -6.10
CA LEU A 84 1.46 12.60 -6.42
C LEU A 84 1.27 12.95 -7.90
N PRO A 85 2.32 13.24 -8.71
CA PRO A 85 2.14 13.49 -10.15
C PRO A 85 1.51 12.32 -10.92
N TYR A 86 1.49 11.10 -10.36
CA TYR A 86 0.81 9.96 -10.95
C TYR A 86 -0.68 9.90 -10.62
N LEU A 87 -1.11 10.51 -9.53
CA LEU A 87 -2.49 10.43 -9.04
C LEU A 87 -3.44 11.17 -9.97
N GLN A 88 -4.56 10.53 -10.32
CA GLN A 88 -5.66 11.20 -11.02
C GLN A 88 -6.44 12.14 -10.07
N GLU A 89 -7.28 13.01 -10.63
CA GLU A 89 -7.99 14.07 -9.88
C GLU A 89 -8.85 13.54 -8.72
N GLU A 90 -9.56 12.42 -8.94
CA GLU A 90 -10.40 11.77 -7.93
C GLU A 90 -9.67 10.63 -7.18
N GLY A 91 -8.36 10.49 -7.40
CA GLY A 91 -7.55 9.43 -6.82
C GLY A 91 -7.34 9.61 -5.32
N TRP A 92 -7.07 8.50 -4.62
CA TRP A 92 -6.87 8.50 -3.17
C TRP A 92 -5.41 8.25 -2.78
N VAL A 93 -4.98 8.86 -1.68
CA VAL A 93 -3.70 8.54 -1.02
C VAL A 93 -3.98 7.84 0.30
N ILE A 94 -3.46 6.61 0.45
CA ILE A 94 -3.51 5.84 1.69
C ILE A 94 -2.08 5.65 2.17
N THR A 95 -1.72 6.23 3.31
CA THR A 95 -0.30 6.27 3.70
C THR A 95 -0.06 6.10 5.21
N SER A 96 1.13 5.60 5.56
CA SER A 96 1.65 5.75 6.92
C SER A 96 1.89 7.24 7.23
N ALA A 97 1.56 7.64 8.46
CA ALA A 97 1.97 8.91 9.01
C ALA A 97 3.34 8.84 9.72
N ASN A 98 3.94 7.66 9.88
CA ASN A 98 5.25 7.52 10.53
C ASN A 98 6.38 7.76 9.50
N PRO A 99 7.21 8.81 9.65
CA PRO A 99 8.31 9.07 8.74
C PRO A 99 9.47 8.08 8.92
N PHE A 100 10.13 7.72 7.82
CA PHE A 100 11.37 6.93 7.84
C PHE A 100 12.58 7.81 7.53
N LYS A 101 13.11 8.50 8.55
CA LYS A 101 14.21 9.48 8.43
C LYS A 101 15.57 8.80 8.19
N ASN A 102 15.86 8.48 6.93
CA ASN A 102 17.07 7.74 6.52
C ASN A 102 18.00 8.53 5.58
N ILE A 103 17.68 9.79 5.30
CA ILE A 103 18.50 10.72 4.52
C ILE A 103 18.85 11.97 5.35
N PRO A 104 19.99 12.63 5.11
CA PRO A 104 20.42 13.80 5.89
C PRO A 104 19.49 15.02 5.75
N ASP A 105 18.83 15.16 4.60
CA ASP A 105 17.99 16.28 4.19
C ASP A 105 16.50 15.90 4.18
N TYR A 106 16.10 15.00 5.08
CA TYR A 106 14.71 14.57 5.21
C TYR A 106 13.83 15.76 5.60
N PRO A 107 12.69 16.01 4.90
CA PRO A 107 11.83 17.15 5.18
C PRO A 107 11.29 17.17 6.61
N GLU A 108 10.96 18.36 7.11
CA GLU A 108 10.32 18.49 8.41
C GLU A 108 8.96 17.79 8.42
N GLU A 109 8.70 17.01 9.47
CA GLU A 109 7.52 16.18 9.59
C GLU A 109 6.22 16.99 9.57
N VAL A 110 6.25 18.19 10.16
CA VAL A 110 5.13 19.14 10.14
C VAL A 110 4.78 19.56 8.71
N ASP A 111 5.78 19.73 7.85
CA ASP A 111 5.55 20.15 6.47
C ASP A 111 5.02 18.99 5.62
N LEU A 112 5.50 17.76 5.86
CA LEU A 112 4.94 16.55 5.24
C LEU A 112 3.47 16.35 5.61
N MET A 113 3.13 16.46 6.90
CA MET A 113 1.74 16.29 7.36
C MET A 113 0.84 17.38 6.78
N ARG A 114 1.30 18.64 6.77
CA ARG A 114 0.55 19.75 6.17
C ARG A 114 0.30 19.52 4.67
N ALA A 115 1.31 19.04 3.94
CA ALA A 115 1.17 18.73 2.52
C ALA A 115 0.15 17.61 2.29
N LEU A 116 0.23 16.52 3.06
CA LEU A 116 -0.75 15.43 2.98
C LEU A 116 -2.16 15.90 3.33
N GLU A 117 -2.33 16.71 4.37
CA GLU A 117 -3.63 17.26 4.81
C GLU A 117 -4.27 18.22 3.82
N SER A 118 -3.47 18.81 2.93
CA SER A 118 -3.98 19.67 1.87
C SER A 118 -4.57 18.91 0.69
N LEU A 119 -4.37 17.58 0.63
CA LEU A 119 -4.92 16.74 -0.42
C LEU A 119 -6.44 16.55 -0.23
N PRO A 120 -7.22 16.54 -1.32
CA PRO A 120 -8.67 16.35 -1.22
C PRO A 120 -9.04 14.94 -0.69
N HIS A 121 -8.24 13.93 -1.04
CA HIS A 121 -8.51 12.52 -0.77
C HIS A 121 -7.29 11.84 -0.15
N VAL A 122 -7.22 11.84 1.17
CA VAL A 122 -6.11 11.24 1.92
C VAL A 122 -6.63 10.49 3.14
N VAL A 123 -6.05 9.32 3.41
CA VAL A 123 -6.16 8.61 4.68
C VAL A 123 -4.75 8.35 5.19
N LYS A 124 -4.46 8.84 6.39
CA LYS A 124 -3.16 8.66 7.02
C LYS A 124 -3.30 8.28 8.49
N LEU A 125 -2.53 7.28 8.92
CA LEU A 125 -2.49 6.80 10.31
C LEU A 125 -1.06 6.39 10.67
N GLU A 126 -0.73 6.42 11.95
CA GLU A 126 0.54 5.94 12.50
C GLU A 126 0.55 4.39 12.56
N ILE A 127 0.66 3.74 11.39
CA ILE A 127 0.50 2.28 11.27
C ILE A 127 1.59 1.49 11.99
N GLU A 128 2.81 2.02 12.09
CA GLU A 128 3.90 1.38 12.82
C GLU A 128 3.62 1.37 14.32
N ASP A 129 3.00 2.44 14.84
CA ASP A 129 2.64 2.53 16.26
C ASP A 129 1.42 1.66 16.57
N MET A 130 0.40 1.67 15.71
CA MET A 130 -0.71 0.70 15.79
C MET A 130 -0.21 -0.76 15.79
N ALA A 131 0.78 -1.07 14.96
CA ALA A 131 1.38 -2.41 14.91
C ALA A 131 2.11 -2.76 16.22
N LYS A 132 2.84 -1.82 16.82
CA LYS A 132 3.53 -2.02 18.11
C LYS A 132 2.55 -2.22 19.25
N GLU A 133 1.52 -1.38 19.34
CA GLU A 133 0.47 -1.45 20.38
C GLU A 133 -0.27 -2.79 20.36
N ASN A 134 -0.43 -3.37 19.17
CA ASN A 134 -1.05 -4.68 18.99
C ASN A 134 -0.07 -5.86 19.05
N SER A 135 1.19 -5.64 19.49
CA SER A 135 2.24 -6.66 19.60
C SER A 135 2.57 -7.37 18.27
N MET A 136 2.48 -6.65 17.16
CA MET A 136 2.69 -7.13 15.79
C MET A 136 3.57 -6.19 14.95
N PRO A 137 4.76 -5.74 15.43
CA PRO A 137 5.55 -4.70 14.78
C PRO A 137 6.02 -5.01 13.34
N LYS A 138 5.93 -6.27 12.91
CA LYS A 138 6.27 -6.71 11.55
C LYS A 138 5.09 -6.66 10.57
N CYS A 139 3.90 -6.28 11.01
CA CYS A 139 2.67 -6.33 10.23
C CYS A 139 2.14 -4.94 9.85
N ALA A 140 2.91 -3.86 10.06
CA ALA A 140 2.49 -2.50 9.72
C ALA A 140 2.02 -2.37 8.27
N ASN A 141 2.71 -3.01 7.33
CA ASN A 141 2.34 -3.06 5.92
C ASN A 141 0.98 -3.74 5.65
N VAL A 142 0.63 -4.75 6.44
CA VAL A 142 -0.67 -5.42 6.34
C VAL A 142 -1.79 -4.59 6.97
N ILE A 143 -1.49 -3.81 8.01
CA ILE A 143 -2.41 -2.79 8.53
C ILE A 143 -2.69 -1.74 7.45
N LEU A 144 -1.67 -1.23 6.76
CA LEU A 144 -1.85 -0.27 5.67
C LEU A 144 -2.70 -0.85 4.53
N LEU A 145 -2.47 -2.12 4.15
CA LEU A 145 -3.32 -2.80 3.18
C LEU A 145 -4.78 -2.89 3.64
N GLY A 146 -5.01 -3.16 4.93
CA GLY A 146 -6.35 -3.11 5.52
C GLY A 146 -7.02 -1.74 5.36
N MET A 147 -6.27 -0.66 5.61
CA MET A 147 -6.75 0.72 5.39
C MET A 147 -7.12 0.98 3.92
N ALA A 148 -6.33 0.44 2.99
CA ALA A 148 -6.54 0.63 1.55
C ALA A 148 -7.64 -0.24 0.94
N ALA A 149 -8.06 -1.32 1.63
CA ALA A 149 -8.87 -2.39 1.07
C ALA A 149 -10.16 -1.91 0.38
N LYS A 150 -10.88 -0.94 0.96
CA LYS A 150 -12.12 -0.41 0.37
C LYS A 150 -11.91 0.44 -0.89
N TYR A 151 -10.72 1.02 -1.05
CA TYR A 151 -10.36 1.89 -2.18
C TYR A 151 -9.82 1.12 -3.39
N ILE A 152 -9.46 -0.16 -3.19
CA ILE A 152 -9.00 -1.04 -4.27
C ILE A 152 -10.15 -1.43 -5.19
N GLU A 153 -11.36 -1.66 -4.65
CA GLU A 153 -12.66 -1.88 -5.32
C GLU A 153 -12.78 -3.07 -6.30
N ILE A 154 -11.72 -3.40 -7.06
CA ILE A 154 -11.69 -4.48 -8.03
C ILE A 154 -11.53 -5.85 -7.37
N VAL A 155 -10.99 -5.88 -6.14
CA VAL A 155 -10.99 -7.03 -5.24
C VAL A 155 -11.57 -6.58 -3.89
N SER A 156 -12.40 -7.44 -3.31
CA SER A 156 -13.09 -7.14 -2.04
C SER A 156 -12.14 -7.28 -0.84
N PRO A 157 -12.46 -6.62 0.29
CA PRO A 157 -11.71 -6.81 1.54
C PRO A 157 -11.63 -8.27 1.99
N GLU A 158 -12.68 -9.07 1.75
CA GLU A 158 -12.67 -10.49 2.09
C GLU A 158 -11.68 -11.27 1.21
N GLN A 159 -11.68 -11.02 -0.11
CA GLN A 159 -10.72 -11.65 -1.03
C GLN A 159 -9.26 -11.31 -0.67
N LEU A 160 -8.99 -10.07 -0.27
CA LEU A 160 -7.68 -9.66 0.24
C LEU A 160 -7.34 -10.42 1.55
N ARG A 161 -8.31 -10.57 2.46
CA ARG A 161 -8.13 -11.28 3.73
C ARG A 161 -7.87 -12.78 3.53
N GLU A 162 -8.55 -13.42 2.58
CA GLU A 162 -8.29 -14.79 2.17
C GLU A 162 -6.92 -14.93 1.52
N SER A 163 -6.54 -13.96 0.68
CA SER A 163 -5.23 -13.91 0.04
C SER A 163 -4.09 -13.86 1.04
N ILE A 164 -4.22 -13.09 2.12
CA ILE A 164 -3.27 -13.11 3.25
C ILE A 164 -3.10 -14.55 3.77
N GLY A 165 -4.19 -15.31 3.88
CA GLY A 165 -4.14 -16.72 4.26
C GLY A 165 -3.25 -17.55 3.34
N ARG A 166 -3.43 -17.40 2.02
CA ARG A 166 -2.68 -18.15 1.00
C ARG A 166 -1.21 -17.71 0.93
N VAL A 167 -0.94 -16.40 0.92
CA VAL A 167 0.42 -15.81 0.85
C VAL A 167 1.27 -16.22 2.06
N PHE A 168 0.67 -16.30 3.25
CA PHE A 168 1.40 -16.63 4.48
C PHE A 168 1.27 -18.08 4.93
N ALA A 169 0.53 -18.94 4.20
CA ALA A 169 0.27 -20.34 4.59
C ALA A 169 1.55 -21.12 4.95
N ALA A 170 2.60 -20.99 4.13
CA ALA A 170 3.88 -21.68 4.34
C ALA A 170 4.63 -21.24 5.61
N LYS A 171 4.24 -20.12 6.24
CA LYS A 171 4.84 -19.60 7.47
C LYS A 171 4.10 -20.07 8.74
N GLY A 172 3.03 -20.85 8.59
CA GLY A 172 2.25 -21.45 9.67
C GLY A 172 1.05 -20.63 10.13
N GLU A 173 0.09 -21.31 10.74
CA GLU A 173 -1.24 -20.76 11.12
C GLU A 173 -1.13 -19.50 11.99
N LYS A 174 -0.24 -19.50 12.98
CA LYS A 174 -0.03 -18.33 13.86
C LYS A 174 0.38 -17.07 13.08
N ILE A 175 1.17 -17.22 12.01
CA ILE A 175 1.58 -16.07 11.19
C ILE A 175 0.42 -15.60 10.31
N VAL A 176 -0.39 -16.53 9.79
CA VAL A 176 -1.60 -16.21 9.03
C VAL A 176 -2.58 -15.42 9.91
N GLU A 177 -2.91 -15.94 11.09
CA GLU A 177 -3.83 -15.29 12.04
C GLU A 177 -3.35 -13.89 12.41
N MET A 178 -2.05 -13.73 12.67
CA MET A 178 -1.47 -12.44 13.01
C MET A 178 -1.61 -11.41 11.88
N ASN A 179 -1.38 -11.82 10.62
CA ASN A 179 -1.52 -10.91 9.48
C ASN A 179 -2.99 -10.62 9.15
N GLN A 180 -3.89 -11.60 9.27
CA GLN A 180 -5.32 -11.35 9.11
C GLN A 180 -5.83 -10.38 10.18
N LYS A 181 -5.41 -10.56 11.44
CA LYS A 181 -5.73 -9.60 12.52
C LYS A 181 -5.18 -8.20 12.20
N ALA A 182 -3.96 -8.09 11.68
CA ALA A 182 -3.38 -6.81 11.28
C ALA A 182 -4.21 -6.13 10.18
N PHE A 183 -4.62 -6.89 9.16
CA PHE A 183 -5.50 -6.40 8.10
C PHE A 183 -6.84 -5.91 8.68
N ASP A 184 -7.45 -6.69 9.57
CA ASP A 184 -8.71 -6.32 10.21
C ASP A 184 -8.57 -5.04 11.05
N ILE A 185 -7.44 -4.82 11.74
CA ILE A 185 -7.16 -3.57 12.46
C ILE A 185 -7.17 -2.38 11.49
N GLY A 186 -6.44 -2.48 10.38
CA GLY A 186 -6.38 -1.41 9.37
C GLY A 186 -7.74 -1.12 8.74
N LEU A 187 -8.48 -2.17 8.37
CA LEU A 187 -9.81 -2.06 7.79
C LEU A 187 -10.80 -1.37 8.73
N ASN A 188 -10.73 -1.70 10.03
CA ASN A 188 -11.61 -1.11 11.03
C ASN A 188 -11.26 0.34 11.34
N ALA A 189 -9.98 0.72 11.29
CA ALA A 189 -9.51 2.08 11.60
C ALA A 189 -10.05 3.14 10.62
N VAL A 190 -10.43 2.72 9.40
CA VAL A 190 -10.90 3.61 8.32
C VAL A 190 -12.40 3.53 8.02
N LYS A 191 -13.17 2.86 8.89
CA LYS A 191 -14.63 2.70 8.71
C LYS A 191 -15.41 4.02 8.69
N ASN A 192 -14.89 5.04 9.37
CA ASN A 192 -15.52 6.36 9.48
C ASN A 192 -14.86 7.42 8.59
N TRP A 193 -13.92 7.02 7.74
CA TRP A 193 -13.32 7.88 6.71
C TRP A 193 -14.16 7.86 5.45
#